data_AF-A0AAV4GV49-F1
#
_entry.id   AF-A0AAV4GV49-F1
#
_cell.length_a   1.000
_cell.length_b   1.000
_cell.length_c   1.000
_cell.angle_alpha   90.00
_cell.angle_beta   90.00
_cell.angle_gamma   90.00
#
_symmetry.space_group_name_H-M   'P 1'
#
loop_
_entity.id
_entity.type
_entity.pdbx_description
1 polymer ?
#
loop_
_entity_poly.entity_id
_entity_poly.type
_entity_poly.pdbx_seq_one_letter_code
_entity_poly.pdbx_strand_id
1 'polypeptide(L)'
;MYQPVWARSCHAKKVDAELNNACRIVTGHLRPTPFPLLYRTAGVAPPDIRRQTHGSTEKHKQETDLRHPLFDHSYPRARLKTRKNLRTVDSVQPDQAASHRLELWNTWDNTTNEAIQPQKNNFRQEANCREKIG
;
A
#
# COMPACT_ATOMS: atom_id res chain seq x y z
N MET A 1 6.00 6.94 15.58
CA MET A 1 5.63 6.04 16.70
C MET A 1 4.14 6.27 16.98
N TYR A 2 3.29 5.25 17.21
CA TYR A 2 1.80 5.27 17.39
C TYR A 2 0.86 5.01 16.18
N GLN A 3 1.28 4.34 15.11
CA GLN A 3 0.38 4.02 13.97
C GLN A 3 -0.45 2.70 13.97
N PRO A 4 -0.30 1.70 14.88
CA PRO A 4 -0.98 0.41 14.70
C PRO A 4 -2.50 0.47 14.82
N VAL A 5 -3.03 1.35 15.69
CA VAL A 5 -4.47 1.51 15.91
C VAL A 5 -5.20 1.93 14.63
N TRP A 6 -4.55 2.71 13.77
CA TRP A 6 -5.18 3.24 12.57
C TRP A 6 -5.34 2.19 11.48
N ALA A 7 -4.50 1.16 11.44
CA ALA A 7 -4.58 0.08 10.46
C ALA A 7 -5.88 -0.74 10.51
N ARG A 8 -6.60 -0.66 11.63
CA ARG A 8 -7.83 -1.40 11.90
C ARG A 8 -9.01 -0.48 12.28
N SER A 9 -8.81 0.83 12.19
CA SER A 9 -9.85 1.82 12.48
C SER A 9 -10.79 2.01 11.30
N CYS A 10 -12.10 2.10 11.55
CA CYS A 10 -13.07 2.46 10.53
C CYS A 10 -12.89 3.91 10.02
N HIS A 11 -12.18 4.75 10.77
CA HIS A 11 -11.93 6.15 10.42
C HIS A 11 -10.71 6.34 9.50
N ALA A 12 -9.91 5.30 9.25
CA ALA A 12 -8.71 5.39 8.41
C ALA A 12 -9.01 5.93 7.01
N LYS A 13 -10.17 5.59 6.45
CA LYS A 13 -10.63 6.07 5.14
C LYS A 13 -10.75 7.58 5.04
N LYS A 14 -11.04 8.28 6.16
CA LYS A 14 -11.10 9.75 6.19
C LYS A 14 -9.70 10.36 6.04
N VAL A 15 -8.71 9.73 6.65
CA VAL A 15 -7.30 10.13 6.54
C VAL A 15 -6.78 9.86 5.12
N ASP A 16 -7.22 8.77 4.48
CA ASP A 16 -6.84 8.45 3.10
C ASP A 16 -7.29 9.51 2.10
N ALA A 17 -8.45 10.14 2.31
CA ALA A 17 -8.93 11.22 1.46
C ALA A 17 -7.96 12.42 1.46
N GLU A 18 -7.52 12.85 2.65
CA GLU A 18 -6.55 13.94 2.78
C GLU A 18 -5.15 13.55 2.28
N LEU A 19 -4.73 12.30 2.51
CA LEU A 19 -3.46 11.81 1.97
C LEU A 19 -3.48 11.80 0.43
N ASN A 20 -4.57 11.34 -0.19
CA ASN A 20 -4.74 11.38 -1.63
C ASN A 20 -4.66 12.82 -2.17
N ASN A 21 -5.26 13.79 -1.48
CA ASN A 21 -5.18 15.20 -1.86
C ASN A 21 -3.75 15.72 -1.75
N ALA A 22 -3.04 15.42 -0.66
CA ALA A 22 -1.64 15.79 -0.47
C ALA A 22 -0.75 15.19 -1.56
N CYS A 23 -0.92 13.89 -1.88
CA CYS A 23 -0.19 13.24 -2.97
C CYS A 23 -0.43 13.94 -4.31
N ARG A 24 -1.67 14.35 -4.61
CA ARG A 24 -1.99 15.09 -5.85
C ARG A 24 -1.29 16.44 -5.90
N ILE A 25 -1.27 17.18 -4.79
CA ILE A 25 -0.60 18.49 -4.70
C ILE A 25 0.90 18.32 -4.95
N VAL A 26 1.55 17.36 -4.27
CA VAL A 26 2.99 17.11 -4.39
C VAL A 26 3.38 16.65 -5.79
N THR A 27 2.57 15.81 -6.41
CA THR A 27 2.86 15.23 -7.73
C THR A 27 2.31 16.06 -8.90
N GLY A 28 1.53 17.12 -8.64
CA GLY A 28 0.88 17.94 -9.67
C GLY A 28 -0.26 17.25 -10.44
N HIS A 29 -0.80 16.14 -9.93
CA HIS A 29 -1.86 15.40 -10.62
C HIS A 29 -3.24 16.02 -10.45
N LEU A 30 -4.06 15.93 -11.50
CA LEU A 30 -5.46 16.35 -11.48
C LEU A 30 -6.33 15.38 -10.65
N ARG A 31 -7.50 15.85 -10.22
CA ARG A 31 -8.49 15.02 -9.49
C ARG A 31 -8.88 13.70 -10.17
N PRO A 32 -9.09 13.60 -11.51
CA PRO A 32 -9.49 12.36 -12.15
C PRO A 32 -8.36 11.31 -12.24
N THR A 33 -7.12 11.65 -11.86
CA THR A 33 -6.02 10.67 -11.88
C THR A 33 -6.34 9.48 -10.98
N PRO A 34 -6.23 8.25 -11.50
CA PRO A 34 -6.54 7.05 -10.73
C PRO A 34 -5.50 6.83 -9.62
N PHE A 35 -5.93 6.29 -8.49
CA PHE A 35 -5.08 6.12 -7.30
C PHE A 35 -3.80 5.30 -7.53
N PRO A 36 -3.78 4.19 -8.29
CA PRO A 36 -2.54 3.45 -8.50
C PRO A 36 -1.48 4.28 -9.22
N LEU A 37 -1.88 5.09 -10.20
CA LEU A 37 -0.96 6.01 -10.88
C LEU A 37 -0.46 7.11 -9.93
N LEU A 38 -1.34 7.63 -9.07
CA LEU A 38 -0.99 8.63 -8.07
C LEU A 38 0.08 8.12 -7.09
N TYR A 39 -0.07 6.90 -6.57
CA TYR A 39 0.88 6.33 -5.62
C TYR A 39 2.19 5.90 -6.29
N ARG A 40 2.13 5.37 -7.52
CA ARG A 40 3.32 5.02 -8.31
C ARG A 40 4.18 6.24 -8.61
N THR A 41 3.56 7.34 -9.04
CA THR A 41 4.25 8.60 -9.34
C THR A 41 4.78 9.29 -8.08
N ALA A 42 4.05 9.20 -6.96
CA ALA A 42 4.54 9.68 -5.67
C ALA A 42 5.71 8.83 -5.11
N GLY A 43 5.96 7.63 -5.65
CA GLY A 43 6.98 6.72 -5.13
C GLY A 43 6.67 6.17 -3.74
N VAL A 44 5.39 6.16 -3.33
CA VAL A 44 4.95 5.76 -1.99
C VAL A 44 3.88 4.70 -2.10
N ALA A 45 4.04 3.60 -1.35
CA ALA A 45 3.04 2.54 -1.29
C ALA A 45 1.67 3.07 -0.78
N PRO A 46 0.55 2.51 -1.26
CA PRO A 46 -0.78 2.89 -0.81
C PRO A 46 -0.93 2.84 0.72
N PRO A 47 -1.75 3.72 1.31
CA PRO A 47 -1.86 3.87 2.76
C PRO A 47 -2.32 2.62 3.48
N ASP A 48 -3.20 1.83 2.85
CA ASP A 48 -3.67 0.56 3.40
C ASP A 48 -2.53 -0.44 3.60
N ILE A 49 -1.67 -0.59 2.59
CA ILE A 49 -0.50 -1.47 2.64
C ILE A 49 0.48 -1.01 3.72
N ARG A 50 0.79 0.30 3.76
CA ARG A 50 1.68 0.88 4.79
C ARG A 50 1.18 0.61 6.19
N ARG A 51 -0.13 0.82 6.42
CA ARG A 51 -0.76 0.57 7.72
C ARG A 51 -0.78 -0.91 8.08
N GLN A 52 -1.06 -1.79 7.11
CA GLN A 52 -1.04 -3.24 7.32
C GLN A 52 0.34 -3.71 7.77
N THR A 53 1.41 -3.31 7.07
CA THR A 53 2.79 -3.63 7.46
C THR A 53 3.09 -3.16 8.88
N HIS A 54 2.72 -1.92 9.22
CA HIS A 54 2.89 -1.43 10.60
C HIS A 54 2.13 -2.27 11.62
N GLY A 55 0.89 -2.66 11.34
CA GLY A 55 0.11 -3.54 12.21
C GLY A 55 0.79 -4.90 12.44
N SER A 56 1.37 -5.48 11.40
CA SER A 56 2.11 -6.75 11.48
C SER A 56 3.40 -6.66 12.29
N THR A 57 4.16 -5.58 12.12
CA THR A 57 5.37 -5.33 12.93
C THR A 57 5.05 -5.07 14.39
N GLU A 58 3.95 -4.37 14.68
CA GLU A 58 3.51 -4.14 16.05
C GLU A 58 2.99 -5.43 16.70
N LYS A 59 2.32 -6.30 15.93
CA LYS A 59 1.98 -7.65 16.41
C LYS A 59 3.24 -8.45 16.77
N HIS A 60 4.28 -8.39 15.94
CA HIS A 60 5.54 -9.08 16.25
C HIS A 60 6.17 -8.60 17.56
N LYS A 61 6.12 -7.29 17.84
CA LYS A 61 6.57 -6.74 19.12
C LYS A 61 5.73 -7.25 20.29
N GLN A 62 4.40 -7.34 20.13
CA GLN A 62 3.52 -7.89 21.16
C GLN A 62 3.84 -9.35 21.51
N GLU A 63 4.30 -10.14 20.54
CA GLU A 63 4.60 -11.57 20.74
C GLU A 63 6.04 -11.81 21.23
N THR A 64 6.96 -10.89 20.96
CA THR A 64 8.40 -11.12 21.15
C THR A 64 9.00 -10.27 22.28
N ASP A 65 8.52 -9.05 22.48
CA ASP A 65 9.12 -8.09 23.41
C ASP A 65 8.38 -8.06 24.76
N LEU A 66 9.04 -8.56 25.81
CA LEU A 66 8.54 -8.54 27.19
C LEU A 66 8.21 -7.14 27.74
N ARG A 67 8.85 -6.09 27.19
CA ARG A 67 8.63 -4.70 27.60
C ARG A 67 7.41 -4.09 26.93
N HIS A 68 6.84 -4.77 25.95
CA HIS A 68 5.69 -4.28 25.24
C HIS A 68 4.46 -4.26 26.17
N PRO A 69 3.71 -3.15 26.29
CA PRO A 69 2.56 -3.05 27.21
C PRO A 69 1.44 -4.07 26.97
N LEU A 70 1.44 -4.68 25.78
CA LEU A 70 0.49 -5.70 25.35
C LEU A 70 1.14 -7.07 25.15
N PHE A 71 2.31 -7.31 25.74
CA PHE A 71 2.95 -8.63 25.75
C PHE A 71 2.03 -9.65 26.44
N ASP A 72 1.86 -10.83 25.83
CA ASP A 72 0.93 -11.88 26.28
C ASP A 72 -0.53 -11.43 26.52
N HIS A 73 -0.95 -10.33 25.90
CA HIS A 73 -2.30 -9.81 26.10
C HIS A 73 -3.36 -10.73 25.49
N SER A 74 -4.23 -11.29 26.34
CA SER A 74 -5.38 -12.06 25.91
C SER A 74 -6.48 -11.14 25.36
N TYR A 75 -6.73 -11.25 24.05
CA TYR A 75 -7.75 -10.45 23.39
C TYR A 75 -9.17 -10.90 23.78
N PRO A 76 -10.02 -10.01 24.31
CA PRO A 76 -11.41 -10.35 24.53
C PRO A 76 -12.12 -10.59 23.19
N ARG A 77 -13.23 -11.33 23.24
CA ARG A 77 -14.11 -11.50 22.07
C ARG A 77 -14.52 -10.12 21.55
N ALA A 78 -14.39 -9.90 20.25
CA ALA A 78 -14.76 -8.64 19.63
C ALA A 78 -16.25 -8.34 19.87
N ARG A 79 -16.55 -7.19 20.48
CA ARG A 79 -17.93 -6.74 20.72
C ARG A 79 -18.65 -6.36 19.43
N LEU A 80 -17.91 -5.81 18.46
CA LEU A 80 -18.44 -5.35 17.17
C LEU A 80 -17.62 -5.92 16.02
N LYS A 81 -18.29 -6.41 14.97
CA LYS A 81 -17.66 -6.97 13.76
C LYS A 81 -16.68 -5.99 13.09
N THR A 82 -16.96 -4.69 13.20
CA THR A 82 -16.14 -3.62 12.59
C THR A 82 -14.89 -3.29 13.38
N ARG A 83 -14.84 -3.61 14.69
CA ARG A 83 -13.67 -3.35 15.54
C ARG A 83 -12.69 -4.50 15.45
N LYS A 84 -11.79 -4.41 14.48
CA LYS A 84 -10.71 -5.38 14.28
C LYS A 84 -9.58 -5.08 15.29
N ASN A 85 -9.03 -6.11 15.91
CA ASN A 85 -7.85 -6.03 16.78
C ASN A 85 -6.62 -6.65 16.07
N LEU A 86 -5.46 -6.60 16.72
CA LEU A 86 -4.22 -7.16 16.17
C LEU A 86 -4.20 -8.70 16.18
N ARG A 87 -5.12 -9.35 16.90
CA ARG A 87 -5.24 -10.83 16.95
C ARG A 87 -5.27 -11.48 15.55
N THR A 88 -5.96 -10.85 14.60
CA THR A 88 -6.18 -11.40 13.25
C THR A 88 -5.11 -11.00 12.23
N VAL A 89 -4.06 -10.31 12.64
CA VAL A 89 -2.97 -9.88 11.76
C VAL A 89 -1.88 -10.94 11.77
N ASP A 90 -1.11 -11.12 10.71
CA ASP A 90 0.07 -11.99 10.76
C ASP A 90 1.29 -11.22 11.25
N SER A 91 2.10 -11.87 12.08
CA SER A 91 3.30 -11.31 12.68
C SER A 91 4.40 -11.19 11.61
N VAL A 92 5.02 -10.01 11.49
CA VAL A 92 6.13 -9.80 10.55
C VAL A 92 7.28 -9.16 11.30
N GLN A 93 8.47 -9.75 11.18
CA GLN A 93 9.67 -9.23 11.80
C GLN A 93 10.00 -7.82 11.28
N PRO A 94 10.51 -6.92 12.13
CA PRO A 94 10.73 -5.51 11.78
C PRO A 94 11.77 -5.30 10.66
N ASP A 95 12.75 -6.20 10.55
CA ASP A 95 13.77 -6.23 9.49
C ASP A 95 13.15 -6.55 8.11
N GLN A 96 12.19 -7.48 8.06
CA GLN A 96 11.49 -7.87 6.84
C GLN A 96 10.31 -6.96 6.47
N ALA A 97 9.98 -5.98 7.31
CA ALA A 97 8.83 -5.11 7.10
C ALA A 97 8.87 -4.35 5.77
N ALA A 98 10.06 -3.91 5.33
CA ALA A 98 10.22 -3.21 4.06
C ALA A 98 9.95 -4.13 2.85
N SER A 99 10.53 -5.33 2.85
CA SER A 99 10.34 -6.34 1.80
C SER A 99 8.87 -6.77 1.73
N HIS A 100 8.25 -7.06 2.87
CA HIS A 100 6.84 -7.42 2.97
C HIS A 100 5.93 -6.30 2.43
N ARG A 101 6.25 -5.04 2.71
CA ARG A 101 5.51 -3.89 2.15
C ARG A 101 5.63 -3.83 0.62
N LEU A 102 6.83 -4.08 0.09
CA LEU A 102 7.07 -4.05 -1.35
C LEU A 102 6.35 -5.19 -2.06
N GLU A 103 6.33 -6.38 -1.48
CA GLU A 103 5.58 -7.53 -1.98
C GLU A 103 4.07 -7.25 -2.02
N LEU A 104 3.51 -6.73 -0.92
CA LEU A 104 2.11 -6.29 -0.88
C LEU A 104 1.80 -5.19 -1.90
N TRP A 105 2.75 -4.29 -2.14
CA TRP A 105 2.57 -3.25 -3.15
C TRP A 105 2.62 -3.81 -4.57
N ASN A 106 3.56 -4.70 -4.87
CA ASN A 106 3.65 -5.35 -6.18
C ASN A 106 2.40 -6.16 -6.48
N THR A 107 1.90 -6.95 -5.52
CA THR A 107 0.67 -7.72 -5.70
C THR A 107 -0.54 -6.81 -5.93
N TRP A 108 -0.64 -5.71 -5.18
CA TRP A 108 -1.70 -4.71 -5.36
C TRP A 108 -1.63 -4.03 -6.73
N ASP A 109 -0.44 -3.67 -7.20
CA ASP A 109 -0.24 -2.97 -8.47
C ASP A 109 -0.54 -3.87 -9.68
N ASN A 110 -0.32 -5.18 -9.55
CA ASN A 110 -0.66 -6.18 -10.57
C ASN A 110 -2.15 -6.57 -10.57
N THR A 111 -2.96 -6.11 -9.61
CA THR A 111 -4.42 -6.34 -9.70
C THR A 111 -4.97 -5.54 -10.88
N THR A 112 -5.70 -6.22 -11.79
CA THR A 112 -6.21 -5.63 -13.04
C THR A 112 -6.96 -4.33 -12.75
N ASN A 113 -6.33 -3.20 -13.04
CA ASN A 113 -6.93 -1.89 -12.91
C ASN A 113 -7.35 -1.42 -14.30
N GLU A 114 -8.63 -1.61 -14.66
CA GLU A 114 -9.17 -1.21 -15.97
C GLU A 114 -8.96 0.28 -16.30
N ALA A 115 -8.71 1.10 -15.26
CA ALA A 115 -8.42 2.52 -15.39
C ALA A 115 -6.99 2.82 -15.91
N ILE A 116 -6.08 1.85 -15.90
CA ILE A 116 -4.71 2.01 -16.41
C ILE A 116 -4.62 1.20 -17.70
N GLN A 117 -4.74 1.89 -18.83
CA GLN A 117 -4.50 1.28 -20.13
C GLN A 117 -3.03 0.85 -20.23
N PRO A 118 -2.73 -0.35 -20.77
CA PRO A 118 -1.37 -0.75 -21.02
C PRO A 118 -0.70 0.29 -21.94
N GLN A 119 0.58 0.57 -21.69
CA GLN A 119 1.38 1.42 -22.57
C GLN A 119 1.27 0.84 -23.99
N LYS A 120 0.61 1.57 -24.91
CA LYS A 120 0.63 1.20 -26.32
C LYS A 120 2.08 1.35 -26.77
N ASN A 121 2.75 0.23 -27.00
CA ASN A 121 4.08 0.20 -27.58
C ASN A 121 4.00 0.74 -29.01
N ASN A 122 3.99 2.06 -29.17
CA ASN A 122 4.13 2.72 -30.45
C ASN A 122 5.61 2.68 -30.86
N PHE A 123 6.16 1.47 -31.05
CA PHE A 123 7.35 1.33 -31.87
C PHE A 123 6.91 1.65 -33.30
N ARG A 124 7.13 2.92 -33.67
CA ARG A 124 7.10 3.35 -35.07
C ARG A 124 8.13 2.47 -35.78
N GLN A 125 7.67 1.47 -36.50
CA GLN A 125 8.51 0.74 -37.44
C GLN A 125 9.00 1.79 -38.43
N GLU A 126 10.26 2.20 -38.28
CA GLU A 126 10.92 3.01 -39.29
C GLU A 126 10.98 2.15 -40.55
N ALA A 127 10.05 2.40 -41.46
CA ALA A 127 10.03 1.77 -42.76
C ALA A 127 11.39 2.03 -43.42
N ASN A 128 12.13 0.95 -43.64
CA ASN A 128 13.41 0.94 -44.32
C ASN A 128 13.20 1.35 -45.79
N CYS A 129 13.18 2.66 -46.05
CA CYS A 129 13.25 3.22 -47.39
C CYS A 129 14.73 3.30 -47.80
N ARG A 130 15.34 2.16 -48.15
CA ARG A 130 16.63 2.14 -48.84
C ARG A 130 16.63 1.14 -49.98
N GLU A 131 16.75 1.73 -51.17
CA GLU A 131 17.44 1.23 -52.36
C GLU A 131 16.91 -0.05 -53.03
N LYS A 132 16.26 0.14 -54.19
CA LYS A 132 16.66 -0.49 -55.47
C LYS A 132 16.30 0.44 -56.64
N ILE A 133 17.21 1.34 -56.97
CA ILE A 133 17.40 1.80 -58.35
C ILE A 133 18.45 0.84 -58.91
N GLY A 134 18.05 0.06 -59.91
CA GLY A 134 18.87 -0.93 -60.60
C GLY A 134 18.03 -1.61 -61.66
#